data_AF-A0A231H259-F1
#
_entry.id   AF-A0A231H259-F1
#
_cell.length_a   1.000
_cell.length_b   1.000
_cell.length_c   1.000
_cell.angle_alpha   90.00
_cell.angle_beta   90.00
_cell.angle_gamma   90.00
#
_symmetry.space_group_name_H-M   'P 1'
#
loop_
_entity.id
_entity.type
_entity.pdbx_description
1 polymer ?
#
loop_
_entity_poly.entity_id
_entity_poly.type
_entity_poly.pdbx_seq_one_letter_code
_entity_poly.pdbx_strand_id
1 'polypeptide(L)'
;MRPDRHSVGGVAVVAARPSAPIIAATLRRNGIRDLTVLGSTALAADRPPPAVHTMEFDGAHDRWRLRSDDGTTTASVVILADADLDTRRITGVGADLHTLLTEGRVAHLGAAMHEMPNLFWTHSPAGAHWPHYPVQARAEYAARCVAAMCRTGGTRIQLRRAVQHESARRWAANPRLGRRLPRPDHRHFDTTVAADRAPACEYAGPAVLDAPGAELTVTVALNGHPDPIDGHYHWYGRLTAAEAELLPDPGRGVVSLRIAGGEPAAGRLQERDPWGNLRIAGIGRPPFPLADNGIH
;
A
#
# COMPACT_ATOMS: atom_id res chain seq x y z
N MET A 1 -3.74 18.53 27.26
CA MET A 1 -3.34 17.87 26.00
C MET A 1 -3.60 16.38 26.18
N ARG A 2 -4.72 15.87 25.66
CA ARG A 2 -5.09 14.45 25.82
C ARG A 2 -4.33 13.62 24.79
N PRO A 3 -3.84 12.42 25.13
CA PRO A 3 -3.14 11.56 24.18
C PRO A 3 -4.13 11.08 23.10
N ASP A 4 -3.68 11.12 21.85
CA ASP A 4 -4.37 10.56 20.68
C ASP A 4 -4.62 9.06 20.91
N ARG A 5 -5.83 8.74 21.38
CA ARG A 5 -6.32 7.37 21.43
C ARG A 5 -6.92 7.05 20.07
N HIS A 6 -6.23 6.20 19.31
CA HIS A 6 -6.70 4.96 18.68
C HIS A 6 -5.82 4.62 17.47
N SER A 7 -4.76 3.86 17.76
CA SER A 7 -4.09 3.01 16.77
C SER A 7 -5.07 1.93 16.31
N VAL A 8 -5.48 1.97 15.04
CA VAL A 8 -6.10 0.83 14.35
C VAL A 8 -5.49 0.79 12.94
N GLY A 9 -4.33 0.14 12.80
CA GLY A 9 -3.69 -0.11 11.50
C GLY A 9 -4.44 -1.17 10.70
N GLY A 10 -5.69 -0.90 10.33
CA GLY A 10 -6.61 -1.81 9.64
C GLY A 10 -7.28 -1.19 8.41
N VAL A 11 -8.29 -1.86 7.86
CA VAL A 11 -9.08 -1.36 6.73
C VAL A 11 -10.19 -0.43 7.22
N ALA A 12 -10.21 0.83 6.80
CA ALA A 12 -11.33 1.72 7.08
C ALA A 12 -12.37 1.65 5.95
N VAL A 13 -13.64 1.52 6.31
CA VAL A 13 -14.78 1.65 5.39
C VAL A 13 -15.48 2.96 5.69
N VAL A 14 -15.45 3.91 4.76
CA VAL A 14 -16.11 5.20 4.91
C VAL A 14 -17.39 5.17 4.09
N ALA A 15 -18.55 5.20 4.76
CA ALA A 15 -19.84 4.99 4.11
C ALA A 15 -20.99 5.75 4.80
N ALA A 16 -22.01 6.11 4.02
CA ALA A 16 -23.32 6.45 4.56
C ALA A 16 -24.01 5.19 5.13
N ARG A 17 -24.86 5.35 6.14
CA ARG A 17 -25.37 4.25 6.98
C ARG A 17 -26.33 3.19 6.34
N PRO A 18 -26.72 3.18 5.05
CA PRO A 18 -27.25 1.94 4.45
C PRO A 18 -26.19 1.07 3.74
N SER A 19 -25.09 1.64 3.24
CA SER A 19 -24.11 0.90 2.40
C SER A 19 -23.09 0.12 3.23
N ALA A 20 -22.80 0.57 4.45
CA ALA A 20 -21.79 -0.02 5.33
C ALA A 20 -21.98 -1.53 5.60
N PRO A 21 -23.17 -2.05 5.94
CA PRO A 21 -23.32 -3.46 6.31
C PRO A 21 -22.97 -4.43 5.18
N ILE A 22 -23.40 -4.12 3.95
CA ILE A 22 -23.17 -4.97 2.77
C ILE A 22 -21.67 -5.05 2.47
N ILE A 23 -20.98 -3.91 2.55
CA ILE A 23 -19.54 -3.82 2.25
C ILE A 23 -18.75 -4.51 3.36
N ALA A 24 -19.02 -4.21 4.62
CA ALA A 24 -18.38 -4.88 5.75
C ALA A 24 -18.57 -6.40 5.73
N ALA A 25 -19.77 -6.89 5.41
CA ALA A 25 -20.05 -8.32 5.26
C ALA A 25 -19.25 -8.95 4.11
N THR A 26 -19.14 -8.25 2.98
CA THR A 26 -18.37 -8.70 1.81
C THR A 26 -16.87 -8.79 2.13
N LEU A 27 -16.30 -7.76 2.78
CA LEU A 27 -14.89 -7.74 3.20
C LEU A 27 -14.58 -8.88 4.19
N ARG A 28 -15.43 -9.09 5.19
CA ARG A 28 -15.28 -10.19 6.17
C ARG A 28 -15.33 -11.57 5.52
N ARG A 29 -16.24 -11.79 4.58
CA ARG A 29 -16.32 -13.04 3.82
C ARG A 29 -15.06 -13.33 3.02
N ASN A 30 -14.34 -12.27 2.61
CA ASN A 30 -13.06 -12.36 1.91
C ASN A 30 -11.84 -12.30 2.84
N GLY A 31 -12.03 -12.51 4.16
CA GLY A 31 -10.94 -12.67 5.13
C GLY A 31 -10.45 -11.39 5.79
N ILE A 32 -11.02 -10.22 5.46
CA ILE A 32 -10.65 -8.95 6.09
C ILE A 32 -11.42 -8.82 7.41
N ARG A 33 -10.74 -9.05 8.53
CA ARG A 33 -11.34 -9.03 9.88
C ARG A 33 -11.11 -7.70 10.61
N ASP A 34 -9.93 -7.13 10.45
CA ASP A 34 -9.58 -5.83 11.01
C ASP A 34 -10.13 -4.71 10.13
N LEU A 35 -11.39 -4.36 10.39
CA LEU A 35 -12.08 -3.28 9.69
C LEU A 35 -12.83 -2.36 10.64
N THR A 36 -12.77 -1.07 10.37
CA THR A 36 -13.51 -0.03 11.09
C THR A 36 -14.46 0.67 10.13
N VAL A 37 -15.73 0.85 10.52
CA VAL A 37 -16.71 1.60 9.73
C VAL A 37 -16.82 3.01 10.28
N LEU A 38 -16.56 3.99 9.42
CA LEU A 38 -16.64 5.42 9.73
C LEU A 38 -17.79 6.06 8.94
N GLY A 39 -18.36 7.13 9.50
CA GLY A 39 -19.42 7.89 8.83
C GLY A 39 -18.86 8.80 7.75
N SER A 40 -19.63 9.01 6.69
CA SER A 40 -19.33 10.01 5.66
C SER A 40 -20.08 11.33 5.85
N THR A 41 -21.18 11.31 6.62
CA THR A 41 -21.97 12.49 6.99
C THR A 41 -22.38 12.42 8.46
N ALA A 42 -22.48 13.58 9.10
CA ALA A 42 -23.01 13.69 10.46
C ALA A 42 -24.53 13.47 10.41
N LEU A 43 -24.98 12.25 10.68
CA LEU A 43 -26.40 11.93 10.75
C LEU A 43 -26.98 12.33 12.10
N ALA A 44 -28.23 12.80 12.11
CA ALA A 44 -29.04 12.90 13.32
C ALA A 44 -29.44 11.47 13.78
N ALA A 45 -28.58 10.84 14.58
CA ALA A 45 -28.86 9.58 15.26
C ALA A 45 -28.48 9.72 16.73
N ASP A 46 -28.98 8.83 17.60
CA ASP A 46 -28.71 8.84 19.04
C ASP A 46 -27.21 8.70 19.37
N ARG A 47 -26.44 8.07 18.46
CA ARG A 47 -24.96 8.06 18.41
C ARG A 47 -24.49 7.80 16.97
N PRO A 48 -24.27 8.84 16.13
CA PRO A 48 -23.77 8.67 14.77
C PRO A 48 -22.32 8.19 14.81
N PRO A 49 -21.83 7.51 13.75
CA PRO A 49 -20.41 7.27 13.64
C PRO A 49 -19.74 8.63 13.35
N PRO A 50 -18.50 8.84 13.79
CA PRO A 50 -17.82 10.11 13.56
C PRO A 50 -17.74 10.36 12.05
N ALA A 51 -18.18 11.54 11.61
CA ALA A 51 -18.22 11.87 10.21
C ALA A 51 -16.83 12.30 9.76
N VAL A 52 -16.30 11.64 8.74
CA VAL A 52 -14.99 11.99 8.16
C VAL A 52 -15.14 13.28 7.37
N HIS A 53 -14.39 14.30 7.77
CA HIS A 53 -14.38 15.61 7.14
C HIS A 53 -13.21 15.79 6.16
N THR A 54 -12.07 15.12 6.37
CA THR A 54 -10.95 15.10 5.40
C THR A 54 -10.23 13.76 5.42
N MET A 55 -9.64 13.42 4.28
CA MET A 55 -8.84 12.22 4.06
C MET A 55 -7.56 12.61 3.32
N GLU A 56 -6.42 12.37 3.94
CA GLU A 56 -5.11 12.71 3.37
C GLU A 56 -4.21 11.48 3.40
N PHE A 57 -3.61 11.15 2.25
CA PHE A 57 -2.64 10.06 2.18
C PHE A 57 -1.26 10.53 2.66
N ASP A 58 -0.79 9.92 3.74
CA ASP A 58 0.56 10.07 4.24
C ASP A 58 1.51 9.13 3.49
N GLY A 59 2.19 9.69 2.49
CA GLY A 59 3.14 8.93 1.67
C GLY A 59 4.39 8.43 2.40
N ALA A 60 4.72 8.98 3.57
CA ALA A 60 5.86 8.54 4.37
C ALA A 60 5.54 7.24 5.13
N HIS A 61 4.29 7.07 5.57
CA HIS A 61 3.85 5.93 6.38
C HIS A 61 2.87 4.99 5.66
N ASP A 62 2.55 5.27 4.41
CA ASP A 62 1.55 4.53 3.61
C ASP A 62 0.18 4.39 4.26
N ARG A 63 -0.27 5.46 4.92
CA ARG A 63 -1.52 5.46 5.67
C ARG A 63 -2.39 6.63 5.27
N TRP A 64 -3.68 6.38 5.24
CA TRP A 64 -4.68 7.44 5.19
C TRP A 64 -4.87 8.02 6.58
N ARG A 65 -4.82 9.34 6.70
CA ARG A 65 -5.25 10.10 7.87
C ARG A 65 -6.66 10.59 7.62
N LEU A 66 -7.61 10.06 8.36
CA LEU A 66 -9.03 10.42 8.29
C LEU A 66 -9.34 11.31 9.50
N ARG A 67 -9.65 12.57 9.25
CA ARG A 67 -10.05 13.48 10.30
C ARG A 67 -11.56 13.52 10.40
N SER A 68 -12.09 13.38 11.61
CA SER A 68 -13.50 13.29 11.92
C SER A 68 -13.85 14.10 13.17
N ASP A 69 -15.15 14.19 13.48
CA ASP A 69 -15.66 14.97 14.62
C ASP A 69 -15.04 14.58 15.98
N ASP A 70 -14.60 13.33 16.11
CA ASP A 70 -14.07 12.73 17.33
C ASP A 70 -12.52 12.68 17.38
N GLY A 71 -11.83 13.09 16.31
CA GLY A 71 -10.38 13.10 16.24
C GLY A 71 -9.82 12.65 14.90
N THR A 72 -8.60 12.14 14.91
CA THR A 72 -7.94 11.62 13.70
C THR A 72 -7.78 10.11 13.82
N THR A 73 -8.34 9.38 12.85
CA THR A 73 -8.13 7.94 12.68
C THR A 73 -7.10 7.72 11.57
N THR A 74 -6.23 6.73 11.72
CA THR A 74 -5.34 6.30 10.63
C THR A 74 -5.78 4.94 10.10
N ALA A 75 -5.64 4.71 8.79
CA ALA A 75 -5.98 3.44 8.16
C ALA A 75 -4.97 3.06 7.09
N SER A 76 -4.61 1.78 7.02
CA SER A 76 -3.69 1.30 5.98
C SER A 76 -4.38 1.25 4.61
N VAL A 77 -5.67 0.94 4.57
CA VAL A 77 -6.49 0.93 3.35
C VAL A 77 -7.83 1.58 3.63
N VAL A 78 -8.32 2.37 2.68
CA VAL A 78 -9.66 2.95 2.75
C VAL A 78 -10.53 2.40 1.63
N ILE A 79 -11.73 1.95 1.99
CA ILE A 79 -12.81 1.59 1.07
C ILE A 79 -13.85 2.71 1.12
N LEU A 80 -13.89 3.53 0.07
CA LEU A 80 -14.88 4.60 -0.06
C LEU A 80 -16.18 4.06 -0.62
N ALA A 81 -17.25 4.30 0.13
CA ALA A 81 -18.57 3.75 -0.10
C ALA A 81 -19.69 4.79 -0.04
N ASP A 82 -19.32 6.04 -0.22
CA ASP A 82 -20.23 7.17 -0.37
C ASP A 82 -19.91 7.90 -1.67
N ALA A 83 -20.94 8.10 -2.50
CA ALA A 83 -20.85 8.85 -3.74
C ALA A 83 -20.88 10.38 -3.50
N ASP A 84 -21.48 10.81 -2.39
CA ASP A 84 -21.75 12.21 -2.08
C ASP A 84 -20.67 12.86 -1.22
N LEU A 85 -19.61 12.10 -0.88
CA LEU A 85 -18.47 12.65 -0.16
C LEU A 85 -17.79 13.74 -1.02
N ASP A 86 -17.65 14.94 -0.47
CA ASP A 86 -17.03 16.06 -1.17
C ASP A 86 -15.58 15.73 -1.55
N THR A 87 -15.35 15.66 -2.85
CA THR A 87 -14.08 15.23 -3.45
C THR A 87 -12.92 16.17 -3.13
N ARG A 88 -13.19 17.44 -2.76
CA ARG A 88 -12.15 18.40 -2.37
C ARG A 88 -11.47 18.05 -1.04
N ARG A 89 -12.09 17.16 -0.27
CA ARG A 89 -11.61 16.72 1.05
C ARG A 89 -10.70 15.49 0.98
N ILE A 90 -10.44 14.97 -0.21
CA ILE A 90 -9.67 13.74 -0.43
C ILE A 90 -8.39 14.08 -1.18
N THR A 91 -7.27 13.99 -0.49
CA THR A 91 -5.94 14.30 -1.02
C THR A 91 -5.09 13.05 -1.09
N GLY A 92 -4.70 12.68 -2.31
CA GLY A 92 -3.81 11.55 -2.57
C GLY A 92 -2.36 11.98 -2.69
N VAL A 93 -1.59 11.24 -3.48
CA VAL A 93 -0.18 11.56 -3.75
C VAL A 93 -0.10 12.59 -4.88
N GLY A 94 0.29 13.80 -4.52
CA GLY A 94 0.57 14.90 -5.46
C GLY A 94 -0.65 15.57 -6.08
N ALA A 95 -1.87 15.10 -5.80
CA ALA A 95 -3.10 15.71 -6.28
C ALA A 95 -4.29 15.38 -5.36
N ASP A 96 -5.24 16.29 -5.27
CA ASP A 96 -6.56 16.04 -4.69
C ASP A 96 -7.55 15.46 -5.71
N LEU A 97 -8.58 14.78 -5.23
CA LEU A 97 -9.56 14.09 -6.07
C LEU A 97 -10.38 15.05 -6.93
N HIS A 98 -10.69 16.25 -6.44
CA HIS A 98 -11.48 17.22 -7.20
C HIS A 98 -10.72 17.70 -8.45
N THR A 99 -9.43 18.00 -8.31
CA THR A 99 -8.55 18.35 -9.43
C THR A 99 -8.50 17.22 -10.46
N LEU A 100 -8.28 15.98 -10.01
CA LEU A 100 -8.23 14.82 -10.91
C LEU A 100 -9.54 14.61 -11.69
N LEU A 101 -10.68 14.74 -11.02
CA LEU A 101 -12.00 14.64 -11.67
C LEU A 101 -12.23 15.75 -12.68
N THR A 102 -11.81 16.99 -12.36
CA THR A 102 -11.90 18.15 -13.25
C THR A 102 -11.04 17.97 -14.50
N GLU A 103 -9.88 17.31 -14.37
CA GLU A 103 -9.04 16.88 -15.50
C GLU A 103 -9.61 15.67 -16.27
N GLY A 104 -10.79 15.20 -15.94
CA GLY A 104 -11.43 14.07 -16.61
C GLY A 104 -10.80 12.71 -16.30
N ARG A 105 -10.11 12.56 -15.17
CA ARG A 105 -9.53 11.26 -14.77
C ARG A 105 -10.63 10.21 -14.56
N VAL A 106 -10.37 9.01 -15.07
CA VAL A 106 -11.27 7.86 -14.96
C VAL A 106 -10.63 6.80 -14.07
N ALA A 107 -11.35 6.38 -13.02
CA ALA A 107 -10.90 5.30 -12.17
C ALA A 107 -10.86 3.96 -12.94
N HIS A 108 -9.80 3.19 -12.75
CA HIS A 108 -9.68 1.85 -13.31
C HIS A 108 -10.83 0.98 -12.80
N LEU A 109 -11.66 0.51 -13.73
CA LEU A 109 -12.87 -0.27 -13.46
C LEU A 109 -13.83 0.39 -12.45
N GLY A 110 -13.76 1.72 -12.28
CA GLY A 110 -14.54 2.43 -11.27
C GLY A 110 -14.19 2.06 -9.82
N ALA A 111 -12.97 1.55 -9.57
CA ALA A 111 -12.58 0.96 -8.29
C ALA A 111 -11.22 1.43 -7.74
N ALA A 112 -10.28 1.93 -8.56
CA ALA A 112 -8.97 2.38 -8.07
C ALA A 112 -8.37 3.50 -8.96
N MET A 113 -7.48 4.32 -8.40
CA MET A 113 -6.70 5.33 -9.13
C MET A 113 -5.23 5.33 -8.71
N HIS A 114 -4.34 5.63 -9.65
CA HIS A 114 -2.89 5.67 -9.44
C HIS A 114 -2.50 6.72 -8.40
N GLU A 115 -3.09 7.90 -8.47
CA GLU A 115 -2.83 9.03 -7.58
C GLU A 115 -3.37 8.81 -6.15
N MET A 116 -4.17 7.74 -5.96
CA MET A 116 -4.89 7.43 -4.72
C MET A 116 -4.51 6.02 -4.24
N PRO A 117 -3.25 5.81 -3.80
CA PRO A 117 -2.82 4.52 -3.29
C PRO A 117 -3.65 4.11 -2.07
N ASN A 118 -3.79 2.81 -1.87
CA ASN A 118 -4.56 2.24 -0.75
C ASN A 118 -6.04 2.69 -0.66
N LEU A 119 -6.57 3.36 -1.68
CA LEU A 119 -7.96 3.80 -1.75
C LEU A 119 -8.70 3.03 -2.83
N PHE A 120 -9.82 2.42 -2.45
CA PHE A 120 -10.71 1.73 -3.37
C PHE A 120 -12.12 2.31 -3.28
N TRP A 121 -12.82 2.34 -4.41
CA TRP A 121 -14.20 2.81 -4.50
C TRP A 121 -15.16 1.65 -4.68
N THR A 122 -16.27 1.71 -3.96
CA THR A 122 -17.45 0.86 -4.20
C THR A 122 -18.62 1.63 -4.80
N HIS A 123 -18.54 2.96 -4.78
CA HIS A 123 -19.46 3.91 -5.38
C HIS A 123 -18.66 4.92 -6.18
N SER A 124 -19.14 5.27 -7.36
CA SER A 124 -18.52 6.36 -8.14
C SER A 124 -18.93 7.69 -7.51
N PRO A 125 -18.03 8.69 -7.40
CA PRO A 125 -18.40 10.03 -6.94
C PRO A 125 -19.54 10.60 -7.77
N ALA A 126 -20.39 11.41 -7.15
CA ALA A 126 -21.50 12.07 -7.84
C ALA A 126 -20.99 12.84 -9.08
N GLY A 127 -21.61 12.59 -10.23
CA GLY A 127 -21.25 13.21 -11.51
C GLY A 127 -20.02 12.60 -12.22
N ALA A 128 -19.32 11.63 -11.63
CA ALA A 128 -18.16 11.01 -12.28
C ALA A 128 -18.60 10.04 -13.41
N HIS A 129 -18.06 10.25 -14.61
CA HIS A 129 -18.29 9.37 -15.76
C HIS A 129 -17.32 8.17 -15.76
N TRP A 130 -17.53 7.24 -14.82
CA TRP A 130 -16.69 6.07 -14.62
C TRP A 130 -17.40 4.76 -14.98
N PRO A 131 -16.65 3.67 -15.25
CA PRO A 131 -17.23 2.34 -15.34
C PRO A 131 -18.07 1.99 -14.10
N HIS A 132 -19.31 1.56 -14.30
CA HIS A 132 -20.23 1.25 -13.21
C HIS A 132 -20.41 -0.26 -13.01
N TYR A 133 -19.79 -0.83 -11.96
CA TYR A 133 -19.98 -2.22 -11.55
C TYR A 133 -20.79 -2.33 -10.25
N PRO A 134 -21.44 -3.47 -9.97
CA PRO A 134 -22.14 -3.69 -8.70
C PRO A 134 -21.25 -3.43 -7.49
N VAL A 135 -21.82 -2.83 -6.44
CA VAL A 135 -21.14 -2.45 -5.19
C VAL A 135 -20.39 -3.65 -4.58
N GLN A 136 -21.04 -4.80 -4.50
CA GLN A 136 -20.46 -6.03 -3.97
C GLN A 136 -19.27 -6.50 -4.81
N ALA A 137 -19.34 -6.40 -6.14
CA ALA A 137 -18.25 -6.81 -7.01
C ALA A 137 -17.01 -5.91 -6.80
N ARG A 138 -17.20 -4.59 -6.65
CA ARG A 138 -16.10 -3.66 -6.33
C ARG A 138 -15.52 -3.90 -4.93
N ALA A 139 -16.36 -4.22 -3.94
CA ALA A 139 -15.90 -4.60 -2.60
C ALA A 139 -15.09 -5.91 -2.61
N GLU A 140 -15.52 -6.93 -3.38
CA GLU A 140 -14.75 -8.16 -3.58
C GLU A 140 -13.43 -7.91 -4.30
N TYR A 141 -13.42 -7.03 -5.30
CA TYR A 141 -12.20 -6.65 -6.02
C TYR A 141 -11.21 -5.99 -5.08
N ALA A 142 -11.65 -4.99 -4.30
CA ALA A 142 -10.82 -4.35 -3.30
C ALA A 142 -10.29 -5.37 -2.28
N ALA A 143 -11.13 -6.27 -1.79
CA ALA A 143 -10.70 -7.31 -0.85
C ALA A 143 -9.58 -8.20 -1.41
N ARG A 144 -9.67 -8.56 -2.70
CA ARG A 144 -8.64 -9.35 -3.38
C ARG A 144 -7.34 -8.57 -3.57
N CYS A 145 -7.42 -7.28 -3.87
CA CYS A 145 -6.26 -6.39 -3.93
C CYS A 145 -5.56 -6.28 -2.57
N VAL A 146 -6.32 -6.06 -1.50
CA VAL A 146 -5.78 -6.01 -0.12
C VAL A 146 -5.14 -7.34 0.26
N ALA A 147 -5.81 -8.46 -0.01
CA ALA A 147 -5.24 -9.78 0.25
C ALA A 147 -3.96 -10.03 -0.55
N ALA A 148 -3.87 -9.54 -1.79
CA ALA A 148 -2.63 -9.63 -2.58
C ALA A 148 -1.52 -8.79 -1.97
N MET A 149 -1.81 -7.57 -1.54
CA MET A 149 -0.86 -6.69 -0.87
C MET A 149 -0.30 -7.32 0.41
N CYS A 150 -1.17 -7.88 1.25
CA CYS A 150 -0.77 -8.55 2.49
C CYS A 150 0.09 -9.80 2.21
N ARG A 151 -0.19 -10.57 1.14
CA ARG A 151 0.62 -11.75 0.78
C ARG A 151 2.06 -11.41 0.42
N THR A 152 2.30 -10.22 -0.13
CA THR A 152 3.65 -9.75 -0.47
C THR A 152 4.28 -8.89 0.63
N GLY A 153 3.61 -8.74 1.79
CA GLY A 153 4.09 -7.91 2.90
C GLY A 153 4.14 -6.40 2.62
N GLY A 154 3.42 -5.91 1.59
CA GLY A 154 3.45 -4.49 1.24
C GLY A 154 2.57 -3.63 2.13
N THR A 155 2.96 -2.36 2.29
CA THR A 155 2.17 -1.34 3.00
C THR A 155 1.44 -0.41 2.03
N ARG A 156 1.85 -0.35 0.76
CA ARG A 156 1.23 0.43 -0.30
C ARG A 156 0.87 -0.45 -1.48
N ILE A 157 -0.40 -0.43 -1.87
CA ILE A 157 -0.90 -0.91 -3.16
C ILE A 157 -1.27 0.30 -4.03
N GLN A 158 -0.59 0.44 -5.16
CA GLN A 158 -0.79 1.56 -6.07
C GLN A 158 -1.06 1.06 -7.48
N LEU A 159 -2.14 1.52 -8.10
CA LEU A 159 -2.44 1.19 -9.50
C LEU A 159 -1.34 1.74 -10.40
N ARG A 160 -0.85 0.96 -11.36
CA ARG A 160 0.16 1.43 -12.32
C ARG A 160 -0.42 2.50 -13.25
N ARG A 161 0.32 3.60 -13.46
CA ARG A 161 -0.11 4.71 -14.34
C ARG A 161 -0.46 4.25 -15.76
N ALA A 162 0.35 3.35 -16.33
CA ALA A 162 0.08 2.80 -17.66
C ALA A 162 -1.25 2.03 -17.74
N VAL A 163 -1.60 1.31 -16.67
CA VAL A 163 -2.84 0.52 -16.59
C VAL A 163 -4.05 1.43 -16.44
N GLN A 164 -3.94 2.51 -15.65
CA GLN A 164 -4.97 3.55 -15.59
C GLN A 164 -5.19 4.19 -16.96
N HIS A 165 -4.11 4.58 -17.63
CA HIS A 165 -4.17 5.21 -18.95
C HIS A 165 -4.84 4.32 -19.98
N GLU A 166 -4.45 3.05 -20.05
CA GLU A 166 -5.05 2.07 -20.96
C GLU A 166 -6.52 1.80 -20.62
N SER A 167 -6.86 1.67 -19.33
CA SER A 167 -8.24 1.52 -18.88
C SER A 167 -9.12 2.70 -19.27
N ALA A 168 -8.59 3.92 -19.16
CA ALA A 168 -9.29 5.14 -19.55
C ALA A 168 -9.47 5.23 -21.08
N ARG A 169 -8.44 4.88 -21.88
CA ARG A 169 -8.55 4.80 -23.34
C ARG A 169 -9.64 3.81 -23.77
N ARG A 170 -9.67 2.61 -23.17
CA ARG A 170 -10.70 1.60 -23.46
C ARG A 170 -12.10 2.07 -23.10
N TRP A 171 -12.23 2.72 -21.94
CA TRP A 171 -13.50 3.30 -21.51
C TRP A 171 -14.01 4.37 -22.47
N ALA A 172 -13.14 5.28 -22.91
CA ALA A 172 -13.48 6.32 -23.87
C ALA A 172 -13.88 5.75 -25.24
N ALA A 173 -13.18 4.70 -25.71
CA ALA A 173 -13.48 4.05 -26.98
C ALA A 173 -14.79 3.23 -26.95
N ASN A 174 -15.07 2.58 -25.81
CA ASN A 174 -16.28 1.77 -25.65
C ASN A 174 -16.77 1.81 -24.20
N PRO A 175 -17.68 2.74 -23.85
CA PRO A 175 -18.25 2.84 -22.50
C PRO A 175 -19.28 1.74 -22.19
N ARG A 176 -19.34 0.67 -23.00
CA ARG A 176 -20.19 -0.48 -22.73
C ARG A 176 -19.45 -1.46 -21.82
N LEU A 177 -20.02 -1.66 -20.64
CA LEU A 177 -19.44 -2.53 -19.63
C LEU A 177 -19.45 -4.01 -20.07
N GLY A 178 -18.43 -4.75 -19.64
CA GLY A 178 -18.59 -6.18 -19.45
C GLY A 178 -19.55 -6.43 -18.27
N ARG A 179 -20.42 -7.45 -18.35
CA ARG A 179 -21.40 -7.76 -17.29
C ARG A 179 -20.77 -8.09 -15.93
N ARG A 180 -19.46 -8.35 -15.88
CA ARG A 180 -18.75 -8.82 -14.69
C ARG A 180 -17.43 -8.09 -14.52
N LEU A 181 -17.16 -7.66 -13.29
CA LEU A 181 -15.87 -7.08 -12.91
C LEU A 181 -14.79 -8.18 -12.96
N PRO A 182 -13.70 -8.00 -13.72
CA PRO A 182 -12.62 -8.98 -13.78
C PRO A 182 -11.89 -9.10 -12.44
N ARG A 183 -11.14 -10.19 -12.26
CA ARG A 183 -10.26 -10.32 -11.08
C ARG A 183 -9.09 -9.33 -11.18
N PRO A 184 -8.55 -8.83 -10.05
CA PRO A 184 -7.31 -8.06 -10.08
C PRO A 184 -6.16 -8.90 -10.65
N ASP A 185 -5.42 -8.34 -11.60
CA ASP A 185 -4.15 -8.90 -12.06
C ASP A 185 -3.02 -8.27 -11.23
N HIS A 186 -2.07 -9.09 -10.76
CA HIS A 186 -0.86 -8.62 -10.07
C HIS A 186 -0.09 -7.56 -10.87
N ARG A 187 -0.13 -7.61 -12.21
CA ARG A 187 0.53 -6.61 -13.07
C ARG A 187 -0.17 -5.25 -13.10
N HIS A 188 -1.38 -5.15 -12.56
CA HIS A 188 -2.10 -3.88 -12.51
C HIS A 188 -1.61 -2.97 -11.38
N PHE A 189 -1.02 -3.53 -10.33
CA PHE A 189 -0.67 -2.81 -9.12
C PHE A 189 0.80 -3.03 -8.77
N ASP A 190 1.44 -1.95 -8.33
CA ASP A 190 2.69 -2.05 -7.59
C ASP A 190 2.36 -2.19 -6.11
N THR A 191 2.89 -3.26 -5.51
CA THR A 191 2.87 -3.42 -4.07
C THR A 191 4.26 -3.18 -3.52
N THR A 192 4.38 -2.18 -2.66
CA THR A 192 5.67 -1.70 -2.16
C THR A 192 5.58 -1.35 -0.68
N VAL A 193 6.74 -1.26 -0.03
CA VAL A 193 6.90 -0.65 1.29
C VAL A 193 7.50 0.76 1.15
N ALA A 194 7.36 1.60 2.19
CA ALA A 194 7.96 2.96 2.24
C ALA A 194 9.39 2.99 1.69
N ALA A 195 10.13 1.96 2.04
CA ALA A 195 11.51 1.81 1.69
C ALA A 195 11.85 1.56 0.23
N ASP A 196 10.96 0.87 -0.50
CA ASP A 196 11.15 0.68 -1.95
C ASP A 196 11.20 2.02 -2.70
N ARG A 197 10.67 3.08 -2.06
CA ARG A 197 10.43 4.40 -2.65
C ARG A 197 11.26 5.51 -2.00
N ALA A 198 12.01 5.24 -0.93
CA ALA A 198 12.88 6.22 -0.30
C ALA A 198 14.12 6.51 -1.19
N PRO A 199 14.45 7.78 -1.49
CA PRO A 199 15.75 8.13 -2.04
C PRO A 199 16.83 8.19 -0.92
N ALA A 200 18.05 7.76 -1.26
CA ALA A 200 19.21 7.51 -0.38
C ALA A 200 19.03 6.35 0.62
N CYS A 201 19.43 5.16 0.18
CA CYS A 201 19.80 4.05 1.05
C CYS A 201 20.77 4.49 2.15
N GLU A 202 20.61 3.98 3.38
CA GLU A 202 21.57 4.19 4.48
C GLU A 202 22.96 3.67 4.13
N TYR A 203 23.03 2.67 3.25
CA TYR A 203 24.26 2.24 2.61
C TYR A 203 24.03 1.86 1.13
N ALA A 204 24.82 2.45 0.23
CA ALA A 204 25.00 1.95 -1.14
C ALA A 204 26.47 1.66 -1.39
N GLY A 205 26.77 0.45 -1.84
CA GLY A 205 28.14 0.07 -2.12
C GLY A 205 28.35 -1.43 -2.24
N PRO A 206 29.61 -1.87 -2.32
CA PRO A 206 29.96 -3.28 -2.43
C PRO A 206 29.73 -4.02 -1.11
N ALA A 207 29.18 -5.23 -1.20
CA ALA A 207 29.04 -6.19 -0.11
C ALA A 207 29.38 -7.60 -0.60
N VAL A 208 29.55 -8.52 0.34
CA VAL A 208 29.72 -9.94 0.09
C VAL A 208 28.47 -10.65 0.62
N LEU A 209 27.78 -11.37 -0.28
CA LEU A 209 26.68 -12.25 0.06
C LEU A 209 27.24 -13.68 0.23
N ASP A 210 27.18 -14.20 1.44
CA ASP A 210 27.45 -15.60 1.74
C ASP A 210 26.12 -16.37 1.70
N ALA A 211 25.97 -17.16 0.63
CA ALA A 211 24.83 -18.02 0.39
C ALA A 211 25.28 -19.50 0.39
N PRO A 212 24.38 -20.46 0.65
CA PRO A 212 24.74 -21.87 0.66
C PRO A 212 25.45 -22.30 -0.64
N GLY A 213 26.75 -22.56 -0.55
CA GLY A 213 27.58 -23.03 -1.67
C GLY A 213 28.35 -21.94 -2.44
N ALA A 214 28.20 -20.65 -2.13
CA ALA A 214 28.97 -19.57 -2.78
C ALA A 214 29.04 -18.27 -1.97
N GLU A 215 30.22 -17.63 -1.98
CA GLU A 215 30.36 -16.20 -1.64
C GLU A 215 30.32 -15.37 -2.93
N LEU A 216 29.46 -14.36 -2.97
CA LEU A 216 29.21 -13.53 -4.14
C LEU A 216 29.46 -12.07 -3.83
N THR A 217 30.29 -11.43 -4.65
CA THR A 217 30.45 -9.97 -4.62
C THR A 217 29.22 -9.32 -5.26
N VAL A 218 28.56 -8.45 -4.49
CA VAL A 218 27.33 -7.78 -4.90
C VAL A 218 27.42 -6.29 -4.62
N THR A 219 26.77 -5.47 -5.43
CA THR A 219 26.46 -4.09 -5.09
C THR A 219 25.10 -4.06 -4.41
N VAL A 220 25.01 -3.39 -3.27
CA VAL A 220 23.80 -3.34 -2.47
C VAL A 220 23.33 -1.92 -2.28
N ALA A 221 22.02 -1.75 -2.13
CA ALA A 221 21.39 -0.54 -1.62
C ALA A 221 20.50 -0.97 -0.46
N LEU A 222 20.91 -0.64 0.77
CA LEU A 222 20.32 -1.10 2.01
C LEU A 222 19.71 0.06 2.81
N ASN A 223 18.65 -0.23 3.56
CA ASN A 223 18.00 0.69 4.47
C ASN A 223 17.38 -0.13 5.62
N GLY A 224 16.90 0.54 6.67
CA GLY A 224 16.21 -0.14 7.74
C GLY A 224 15.43 0.80 8.64
N HIS A 225 14.67 0.23 9.57
CA HIS A 225 13.97 0.99 10.58
C HIS A 225 13.73 0.14 11.83
N PRO A 226 13.63 0.75 13.02
CA PRO A 226 13.02 0.08 14.16
C PRO A 226 11.55 -0.22 13.87
N ASP A 227 11.12 -1.46 14.10
CA ASP A 227 9.72 -1.88 13.99
C ASP A 227 9.07 -1.79 15.39
N PRO A 228 8.02 -0.97 15.58
CA PRO A 228 7.36 -0.80 16.88
C PRO A 228 6.47 -1.97 17.29
N ILE A 229 6.18 -2.91 16.38
CA ILE A 229 5.31 -4.07 16.64
C ILE A 229 6.09 -5.15 17.39
N ASP A 230 7.33 -5.41 16.99
CA ASP A 230 8.18 -6.44 17.62
C ASP A 230 9.39 -5.89 18.37
N GLY A 231 9.66 -4.58 18.27
CA GLY A 231 10.78 -3.92 18.94
C GLY A 231 12.14 -4.22 18.32
N HIS A 232 12.19 -4.88 17.17
CA HIS A 232 13.43 -5.20 16.46
C HIS A 232 13.72 -4.18 15.37
N TYR A 233 15.00 -4.06 14.99
CA TYR A 233 15.38 -3.30 13.82
C TYR A 233 15.23 -4.18 12.58
N HIS A 234 14.39 -3.78 11.63
CA HIS A 234 14.20 -4.48 10.37
C HIS A 234 15.00 -3.78 9.30
N TRP A 235 15.87 -4.51 8.62
CA TRP A 235 16.68 -4.00 7.53
C TRP A 235 16.37 -4.77 6.26
N TYR A 236 16.52 -4.11 5.13
CA TYR A 236 16.22 -4.69 3.83
C TYR A 236 16.97 -3.93 2.74
N GLY A 237 16.93 -4.45 1.53
CA GLY A 237 17.49 -3.76 0.39
C GLY A 237 17.46 -4.58 -0.89
N ARG A 238 18.23 -4.09 -1.86
CA ARG A 238 18.42 -4.73 -3.16
C ARG A 238 19.88 -5.13 -3.36
N LEU A 239 20.05 -6.28 -4.00
CA LEU A 239 21.33 -6.86 -4.41
C LEU A 239 21.42 -6.85 -5.94
N THR A 240 22.53 -6.37 -6.48
CA THR A 240 22.86 -6.40 -7.90
C THR A 240 24.24 -7.03 -8.07
N ALA A 241 24.37 -8.05 -8.91
CA ALA A 241 25.65 -8.66 -9.27
C ALA A 241 26.06 -8.25 -10.69
N ALA A 242 27.35 -8.32 -11.02
CA ALA A 242 27.83 -8.10 -12.38
C ALA A 242 27.24 -9.16 -13.34
N GLU A 243 27.19 -10.41 -12.90
CA GLU A 243 26.49 -11.51 -13.57
C GLU A 243 25.25 -11.90 -12.74
N ALA A 244 24.09 -11.36 -13.10
CA ALA A 244 22.84 -11.57 -12.35
C ALA A 244 22.42 -13.07 -12.24
N GLU A 245 22.85 -13.91 -13.18
CA GLU A 245 22.60 -15.37 -13.19
C GLU A 245 23.35 -16.12 -12.08
N LEU A 246 24.43 -15.54 -11.53
CA LEU A 246 25.19 -16.12 -10.41
C LEU A 246 24.49 -15.93 -9.07
N LEU A 247 23.52 -15.01 -8.99
CA LEU A 247 22.76 -14.84 -7.77
C LEU A 247 21.92 -16.10 -7.50
N PRO A 248 21.86 -16.59 -6.25
CA PRO A 248 21.09 -17.78 -5.91
C PRO A 248 19.58 -17.51 -6.05
N ASP A 249 18.80 -18.54 -6.34
CA ASP A 249 17.35 -18.40 -6.37
C ASP A 249 16.80 -18.01 -5.00
N PRO A 250 15.77 -17.15 -4.96
CA PRO A 250 15.11 -16.85 -3.70
C PRO A 250 14.50 -18.11 -3.09
N GLY A 251 14.74 -18.33 -1.80
CA GLY A 251 14.39 -19.58 -1.12
C GLY A 251 14.25 -19.43 0.40
N ARG A 252 13.95 -20.54 1.08
CA ARG A 252 13.71 -20.56 2.55
C ARG A 252 15.00 -20.48 3.40
N GLY A 253 16.17 -20.46 2.78
CA GLY A 253 17.46 -20.41 3.47
C GLY A 253 17.76 -19.05 4.07
N VAL A 254 18.44 -19.03 5.21
CA VAL A 254 19.08 -17.83 5.74
C VAL A 254 20.39 -17.63 4.99
N VAL A 255 20.62 -16.43 4.48
CA VAL A 255 21.87 -15.97 3.89
C VAL A 255 22.55 -15.00 4.84
N SER A 256 23.84 -14.78 4.67
CA SER A 256 24.60 -13.81 5.44
C SER A 256 25.11 -12.71 4.52
N LEU A 257 24.85 -11.45 4.85
CA LEU A 257 25.32 -10.29 4.09
C LEU A 257 26.36 -9.53 4.90
N ARG A 258 27.51 -9.23 4.30
CA ARG A 258 28.61 -8.55 4.98
C ARG A 258 29.12 -7.37 4.16
N ILE A 259 29.21 -6.21 4.80
CA ILE A 259 29.88 -5.02 4.25
C ILE A 259 31.33 -4.99 4.74
N ALA A 260 32.24 -4.43 3.95
CA ALA A 260 33.65 -4.32 4.33
C ALA A 260 33.81 -3.61 5.70
N GLY A 261 34.49 -4.28 6.64
CA GLY A 261 34.70 -3.77 8.00
C GLY A 261 33.50 -3.91 8.95
N GLY A 262 32.37 -4.47 8.49
CA GLY A 262 31.18 -4.75 9.29
C GLY A 262 31.04 -6.22 9.67
N GLU A 263 30.17 -6.48 10.64
CA GLU A 263 29.77 -7.84 11.01
C GLU A 263 28.78 -8.42 9.97
N PRO A 264 28.82 -9.74 9.71
CA PRO A 264 27.83 -10.39 8.86
C PRO A 264 26.43 -10.30 9.49
N ALA A 265 25.43 -9.94 8.68
CA ALA A 265 24.04 -9.87 9.11
C ALA A 265 23.20 -10.96 8.41
N ALA A 266 22.42 -11.70 9.20
CA ALA A 266 21.53 -12.73 8.69
C ALA A 266 20.33 -12.11 7.97
N GLY A 267 20.13 -12.51 6.72
CA GLY A 267 19.01 -12.09 5.88
C GLY A 267 18.35 -13.26 5.17
N ARG A 268 17.27 -12.95 4.45
CA ARG A 268 16.58 -13.88 3.55
C ARG A 268 16.38 -13.21 2.21
N LEU A 269 16.70 -13.95 1.16
CA LEU A 269 16.43 -13.56 -0.21
C LEU A 269 14.95 -13.74 -0.50
N GLN A 270 14.32 -12.77 -1.15
CA GLN A 270 12.88 -12.74 -1.34
C GLN A 270 12.47 -12.84 -2.80
N GLU A 271 12.47 -11.73 -3.54
CA GLU A 271 11.96 -11.67 -4.90
C GLU A 271 13.11 -11.33 -5.83
N ARG A 272 13.21 -12.08 -6.94
CA ARG A 272 14.05 -11.68 -8.07
C ARG A 272 13.21 -10.84 -9.03
N ASP A 273 13.68 -9.64 -9.34
CA ASP A 273 13.02 -8.76 -10.31
C ASP A 273 13.31 -9.20 -11.77
N PRO A 274 12.56 -8.69 -12.77
CA PRO A 274 12.78 -9.04 -14.17
C PRO A 274 14.15 -8.67 -14.76
N TRP A 275 14.94 -7.86 -14.05
CA TRP A 275 16.30 -7.47 -14.43
C TRP A 275 17.37 -8.30 -13.71
N GLY A 276 16.95 -9.29 -12.92
CA GLY A 276 17.84 -10.22 -12.22
C GLY A 276 18.31 -9.75 -10.85
N ASN A 277 17.88 -8.57 -10.36
CA ASN A 277 18.23 -8.13 -9.02
C ASN A 277 17.43 -8.89 -7.96
N LEU A 278 18.00 -9.06 -6.77
CA LEU A 278 17.34 -9.73 -5.65
C LEU A 278 16.98 -8.75 -4.54
N ARG A 279 15.79 -8.93 -3.97
CA ARG A 279 15.43 -8.35 -2.68
C ARG A 279 15.99 -9.19 -1.54
N ILE A 280 16.52 -8.52 -0.52
CA ILE A 280 16.97 -9.12 0.74
C ILE A 280 16.30 -8.39 1.92
N ALA A 281 15.94 -9.13 2.97
CA ALA A 281 15.52 -8.56 4.24
C ALA A 281 16.09 -9.36 5.42
N GLY A 282 16.36 -8.69 6.53
CA GLY A 282 16.81 -9.28 7.78
C GLY A 282 16.25 -8.54 8.99
N ILE A 283 16.37 -9.18 10.15
CA ILE A 283 15.88 -8.67 11.43
C ILE A 283 17.05 -8.61 12.40
N GLY A 284 17.09 -7.56 13.22
CA GLY A 284 18.14 -7.30 14.19
C GLY A 284 19.21 -6.35 13.65
N ARG A 285 20.46 -6.59 14.04
CA ARG A 285 21.58 -5.71 13.69
C ARG A 285 21.78 -5.70 12.16
N PRO A 286 21.72 -4.53 11.50
CA PRO A 286 22.00 -4.44 10.07
C PRO A 286 23.49 -4.63 9.76
N PRO A 287 23.84 -4.96 8.51
CA PRO A 287 25.23 -5.10 8.06
C PRO A 287 25.94 -3.76 7.86
N PHE A 288 25.21 -2.64 7.91
CA PHE A 288 25.75 -1.29 7.79
C PHE A 288 25.78 -0.59 9.16
N PRO A 289 26.69 0.40 9.34
CA PRO A 289 26.71 1.19 10.57
C PRO A 289 25.39 1.96 10.71
N LEU A 290 24.72 1.79 11.86
CA LEU A 290 23.63 2.67 12.23
C LEU A 290 24.25 4.02 12.62
N ALA A 291 23.68 5.12 12.15
CA ALA A 291 24.00 6.41 12.73
C ALA A 291 23.68 6.34 14.24
N ASP A 292 24.68 6.63 15.09
CA ASP A 292 24.48 6.75 16.53
C ASP A 292 23.51 7.92 16.77
N ASN A 293 22.21 7.61 16.83
CA ASN A 293 21.24 8.53 17.39
C ASN A 293 21.43 8.46 18.91
N GLY A 294 22.46 9.16 19.38
CA GLY A 294 22.80 9.29 20.79
C GLY A 294 21.57 9.66 21.60
N ILE A 295 21.04 8.68 22.33
CA ILE A 295 20.15 8.89 23.46
C ILE A 295 20.85 8.21 24.63
N HIS A 296 21.66 8.99 25.33
CA HIS A 296 21.93 8.81 26.75
C HIS A 296 20.74 9.35 27.54
#